data_AF-A0A7Y7P1I7-F1
#
_entry.id   AF-A0A7Y7P1I7-F1
#
_cell.length_a   1.000
_cell.length_b   1.000
_cell.length_c   1.000
_cell.angle_alpha   90.00
_cell.angle_beta   90.00
_cell.angle_gamma   90.00
#
_symmetry.space_group_name_H-M   'P 1'
#
loop_
_entity.id
_entity.type
_entity.pdbx_description
1 polymer ?
#
loop_
_entity_poly.entity_id
_entity_poly.type
_entity_poly.pdbx_seq_one_letter_code
_entity_poly.pdbx_strand_id
1 'polypeptide(L)'
;MKKIILSIFSLILLVFLQTSCNKDDAKPNKKEGTVEFGFSLKAPSHSGVQKSSMKTLAVEPAAIVVSIKKANGNSAYTMQKVYLYNMNGYYISKPLSLLPGNYTIEQFFVVDAAGNVMYATPLQGSPKAYLVNEPLPINFTVSKDAVTKIVPEVLSTEDLTPEDFGYSTFSFKVVNTFDFLIGVFVYNESTQNFELTNANLTIVAASKTIFTNTLAAITNKITINDGYDFYRLTISKDGYKTWIDSLSAADLKLYFRSEDKGPLKVILENGNVLPKSIRFTTDQTTLDFLGDFQMRTGSQGVNLVINWGDGVSQNISLLSNATFYGIHKYNNTGVYEVTISGEVDKLIGFTLNQNKSVTSIDITKAINLESLILNDNKINVLDVTHNQKLKWFDCSYNTISEIDLSNNTKIENLGFSNTNITSINLSKQPELKSFYGNYNKLINLDFSCCNKIQSVQCSDNPNLNDVIIGKKDSLKVLEVWENALTSLDISGCPNLQRLVCYHNKLSALNLSNNPLIVEINCGANNIVELNLSDNKELMKLCCTCNQITSIDLSSNKKLVDIRMHINPIPLNIINKFFADVLAGVIENPRVGIIYQGHNPSGQGLLDKERLISDYGWIVY
;
A
#
# COMPACT_ATOMS: atom_id res chain seq x y z
N MET A 1 48.19 -48.00 23.39
CA MET A 1 48.51 -48.68 24.65
C MET A 1 47.19 -49.14 25.28
N LYS A 2 46.87 -50.45 25.16
CA LYS A 2 46.63 -51.39 26.28
C LYS A 2 45.55 -50.86 27.27
N LYS A 3 44.34 -51.42 27.41
CA LYS A 3 43.89 -52.83 27.44
C LYS A 3 42.32 -52.83 27.48
N ILE A 4 41.61 -53.65 26.68
CA ILE A 4 40.86 -54.90 27.08
C ILE A 4 39.47 -54.60 27.71
N ILE A 5 38.32 -55.23 27.44
CA ILE A 5 37.82 -56.32 26.57
C ILE A 5 36.26 -56.29 26.67
N LEU A 6 35.60 -56.71 25.59
CA LEU A 6 34.24 -57.30 25.43
C LEU A 6 33.12 -56.98 26.44
N SER A 7 31.96 -56.54 25.93
CA SER A 7 30.85 -57.43 25.54
C SER A 7 29.55 -56.60 25.36
N ILE A 8 29.01 -56.60 24.15
CA ILE A 8 27.70 -56.03 23.82
C ILE A 8 26.71 -57.19 23.82
N PHE A 9 25.76 -57.20 24.77
CA PHE A 9 24.52 -57.96 24.64
C PHE A 9 23.35 -57.22 25.31
N SER A 10 22.47 -56.75 24.44
CA SER A 10 21.01 -56.71 24.53
C SER A 10 20.29 -56.79 25.89
N LEU A 11 19.46 -55.75 26.10
CA LEU A 11 18.01 -55.82 26.33
C LEU A 11 17.44 -56.04 27.77
N ILE A 12 16.49 -55.15 28.05
CA ILE A 12 15.27 -55.24 28.88
C ILE A 12 15.35 -54.85 30.39
N LEU A 13 14.64 -53.73 30.64
CA LEU A 13 13.76 -53.40 31.77
C LEU A 13 14.28 -53.06 33.16
N LEU A 14 13.50 -52.11 33.71
CA LEU A 14 13.07 -51.92 35.10
C LEU A 14 13.82 -50.87 35.95
N VAL A 15 13.23 -49.66 35.92
CA VAL A 15 12.77 -48.83 37.05
C VAL A 15 13.66 -48.75 38.30
N PHE A 16 14.20 -47.56 38.62
CA PHE A 16 13.74 -46.69 39.73
C PHE A 16 14.73 -45.56 40.09
N LEU A 17 14.11 -44.41 40.41
CA LEU A 17 14.45 -43.39 41.43
C LEU A 17 15.63 -42.43 41.24
N GLN A 18 15.25 -41.15 41.14
CA GLN A 18 15.71 -40.01 41.98
C GLN A 18 17.17 -39.53 41.75
N THR A 19 17.49 -38.24 41.68
CA THR A 19 16.84 -36.99 42.13
C THR A 19 17.65 -35.80 41.58
N SER A 20 17.00 -34.64 41.60
CA SER A 20 17.59 -33.32 41.93
C SER A 20 17.85 -32.33 40.78
N CYS A 21 16.85 -31.44 40.63
CA CYS A 21 16.91 -30.00 40.37
C CYS A 21 18.09 -29.39 39.59
N ASN A 22 17.78 -28.72 38.48
CA ASN A 22 17.73 -27.26 38.49
C ASN A 22 16.93 -26.66 37.32
N LYS A 23 16.09 -25.68 37.70
CA LYS A 23 15.46 -24.56 36.97
C LYS A 23 15.47 -24.58 35.43
N ASP A 24 14.27 -24.67 34.86
CA ASP A 24 13.88 -23.97 33.63
C ASP A 24 12.50 -23.33 33.84
N ASP A 25 12.44 -22.01 33.68
CA ASP A 25 11.22 -21.20 33.66
C ASP A 25 10.39 -21.52 32.40
N ALA A 26 9.64 -22.62 32.44
CA ALA A 26 8.60 -22.89 31.48
C ALA A 26 7.36 -22.04 31.79
N LYS A 27 7.15 -20.95 31.04
CA LYS A 27 5.87 -20.24 30.99
C LYS A 27 4.74 -21.27 30.71
N PRO A 28 3.67 -21.33 31.51
CA PRO A 28 2.74 -22.44 31.45
C PRO A 28 1.86 -22.34 30.21
N ASN A 29 1.99 -23.33 29.30
CA ASN A 29 0.92 -23.70 28.38
C ASN A 29 -0.37 -23.91 29.20
N LYS A 30 -1.30 -22.95 29.22
CA LYS A 30 -2.60 -23.11 29.89
C LYS A 30 -3.51 -23.95 29.00
N LYS A 31 -3.35 -25.27 29.09
CA LYS A 31 -4.35 -26.23 28.58
C LYS A 31 -5.62 -26.11 29.43
N GLU A 32 -6.78 -26.21 28.78
CA GLU A 32 -8.10 -26.09 29.43
C GLU A 32 -8.35 -27.28 30.38
N GLY A 33 -9.14 -27.06 31.44
CA GLY A 33 -9.78 -28.16 32.18
C GLY A 33 -11.16 -28.43 31.60
N THR A 34 -11.74 -29.60 31.88
CA THR A 34 -13.12 -29.90 31.49
C THR A 34 -13.99 -30.13 32.70
N VAL A 35 -15.29 -29.87 32.57
CA VAL A 35 -16.29 -30.09 33.59
C VAL A 35 -17.38 -31.00 33.05
N GLU A 36 -17.69 -32.04 33.81
CA GLU A 36 -18.77 -32.97 33.51
C GLU A 36 -19.80 -32.89 34.63
N PHE A 37 -21.07 -32.83 34.25
CA PHE A 37 -22.19 -32.82 35.18
C PHE A 37 -22.85 -34.19 35.20
N GLY A 38 -22.91 -34.80 36.39
CA GLY A 38 -23.62 -36.05 36.61
C GLY A 38 -24.88 -35.84 37.44
N PHE A 39 -25.88 -36.71 37.29
CA PHE A 39 -26.96 -36.84 38.26
C PHE A 39 -27.58 -38.25 38.18
N SER A 40 -28.24 -38.66 39.26
CA SER A 40 -29.02 -39.90 39.30
C SER A 40 -30.49 -39.60 39.55
N LEU A 41 -31.37 -40.38 38.92
CA LEU A 41 -32.81 -40.36 39.19
C LEU A 41 -33.22 -41.31 40.33
N LYS A 42 -32.26 -42.02 40.93
CA LYS A 42 -32.51 -42.87 42.10
C LYS A 42 -32.48 -42.01 43.36
N ALA A 43 -33.48 -42.19 44.24
CA ALA A 43 -33.60 -41.43 45.48
C ALA A 43 -32.31 -41.46 46.32
N PRO A 44 -31.78 -40.31 46.78
CA PRO A 44 -30.74 -40.31 47.79
C PRO A 44 -31.34 -40.89 49.07
N SER A 45 -30.83 -42.05 49.49
CA SER A 45 -31.12 -42.60 50.80
C SER A 45 -30.34 -41.78 51.82
N HIS A 46 -31.01 -40.99 52.67
CA HIS A 46 -30.72 -40.83 54.11
C HIS A 46 -31.81 -40.02 54.84
N SER A 47 -32.06 -40.39 56.10
CA SER A 47 -33.02 -39.84 57.07
C SER A 47 -34.48 -40.33 57.04
N GLY A 48 -34.73 -41.63 56.83
CA GLY A 48 -35.87 -42.35 57.46
C GLY A 48 -37.30 -41.85 57.21
N VAL A 49 -37.51 -40.84 56.39
CA VAL A 49 -38.81 -40.32 55.98
C VAL A 49 -38.85 -40.45 54.47
N GLN A 50 -39.64 -41.38 53.96
CA GLN A 50 -39.99 -41.40 52.54
C GLN A 50 -40.78 -40.13 52.23
N LYS A 51 -40.07 -39.08 51.80
CA LYS A 51 -40.69 -37.91 51.18
C LYS A 51 -40.71 -38.15 49.68
N SER A 52 -41.92 -38.48 49.20
CA SER A 52 -42.32 -38.60 47.79
C SER A 52 -41.31 -39.28 46.88
N SER A 53 -41.56 -40.56 46.61
CA SER A 53 -41.04 -41.31 45.46
C SER A 53 -40.82 -40.39 44.25
N MET A 54 -39.56 -40.22 43.83
CA MET A 54 -39.27 -39.68 42.50
C MET A 54 -39.90 -40.63 41.49
N LYS A 55 -41.00 -40.17 40.88
CA LYS A 55 -41.69 -40.89 39.84
C LYS A 55 -40.82 -40.78 38.59
N THR A 56 -40.36 -41.92 38.08
CA THR A 56 -39.71 -41.99 36.77
C THR A 56 -40.72 -41.49 35.75
N LEU A 57 -40.55 -40.27 35.26
CA LEU A 57 -41.34 -39.74 34.15
C LEU A 57 -41.14 -40.69 32.94
N ALA A 58 -42.21 -40.93 32.16
CA ALA A 58 -42.17 -41.85 31.01
C ALA A 58 -41.25 -41.37 29.86
N VAL A 59 -40.70 -40.16 29.98
CA VAL A 59 -39.83 -39.50 29.00
C VAL A 59 -38.41 -39.47 29.57
N GLU A 60 -37.41 -39.79 28.75
CA GLU A 60 -36.01 -39.83 29.17
C GLU A 60 -35.37 -38.41 29.15
N PRO A 61 -34.52 -38.07 30.15
CA PRO A 61 -33.66 -36.89 30.09
C PRO A 61 -32.75 -36.90 28.86
N ALA A 62 -32.76 -35.80 28.10
CA ALA A 62 -31.95 -35.66 26.88
C ALA A 62 -30.77 -34.69 27.04
N ALA A 63 -30.92 -33.66 27.87
CA ALA A 63 -29.89 -32.64 28.08
C ALA A 63 -30.01 -31.98 29.46
N ILE A 64 -28.96 -31.29 29.88
CA ILE A 64 -29.02 -30.27 30.93
C ILE A 64 -29.01 -28.88 30.33
N VAL A 65 -29.51 -27.90 31.08
CA VAL A 65 -29.36 -26.48 30.82
C VAL A 65 -28.74 -25.84 32.05
N VAL A 66 -27.55 -25.24 31.88
CA VAL A 66 -26.72 -24.77 32.99
C VAL A 66 -26.25 -23.32 32.80
N SER A 67 -26.26 -22.54 33.88
CA SER A 67 -25.63 -21.21 33.96
C SER A 67 -24.47 -21.25 34.96
N ILE A 68 -23.29 -20.80 34.54
CA ILE A 68 -22.05 -20.84 35.31
C ILE A 68 -21.43 -19.45 35.34
N LYS A 69 -20.99 -18.99 36.50
CA LYS A 69 -20.35 -17.70 36.73
C LYS A 69 -18.91 -17.87 37.21
N LYS A 70 -18.05 -16.94 36.82
CA LYS A 70 -16.65 -16.85 37.26
C LYS A 70 -16.59 -16.14 38.62
N ALA A 71 -15.52 -16.38 39.38
CA ALA A 71 -15.27 -15.69 40.66
C ALA A 71 -15.26 -14.15 40.56
N ASN A 72 -14.97 -13.58 39.39
CA ASN A 72 -15.01 -12.13 39.15
C ASN A 72 -16.41 -11.58 38.85
N GLY A 73 -17.45 -12.40 38.92
CA GLY A 73 -18.83 -12.02 38.67
C GLY A 73 -19.29 -12.09 37.21
N ASN A 74 -18.39 -12.30 36.26
CA ASN A 74 -18.76 -12.46 34.85
C ASN A 74 -19.33 -13.86 34.57
N SER A 75 -20.30 -13.95 33.67
CA SER A 75 -20.82 -15.24 33.22
C SER A 75 -19.74 -16.03 32.46
N ALA A 76 -19.54 -17.29 32.83
CA ALA A 76 -18.78 -18.27 32.04
C ALA A 76 -19.68 -18.94 30.99
N TYR A 77 -20.89 -19.32 31.39
CA TYR A 77 -21.95 -19.85 30.53
C TYR A 77 -23.31 -19.33 31.02
N THR A 78 -24.23 -19.08 30.11
CA THR A 78 -25.60 -18.64 30.45
C THR A 78 -26.59 -19.49 29.68
N MET A 79 -27.44 -20.24 30.39
CA MET A 79 -28.47 -21.11 29.80
C MET A 79 -27.94 -22.03 28.70
N GLN A 80 -26.75 -22.59 28.93
CA GLN A 80 -26.07 -23.47 27.98
C GLN A 80 -26.73 -24.85 28.01
N LYS A 81 -27.24 -25.30 26.87
CA LYS A 81 -27.74 -26.68 26.70
C LYS A 81 -26.57 -27.64 26.46
N VAL A 82 -26.50 -28.73 27.22
CA VAL A 82 -25.46 -29.76 27.11
C VAL A 82 -26.11 -31.15 27.09
N TYR A 83 -25.85 -31.93 26.05
CA TYR A 83 -26.44 -33.27 25.89
C TYR A 83 -25.94 -34.25 26.95
N LEU A 84 -26.82 -35.18 27.32
CA LEU A 84 -26.57 -36.24 28.30
C LEU A 84 -26.31 -37.59 27.64
N TYR A 85 -25.51 -38.41 28.32
CA TYR A 85 -25.34 -39.84 28.08
C TYR A 85 -25.95 -40.60 29.26
N ASN A 86 -26.83 -41.57 28.99
CA ASN A 86 -27.41 -42.45 30.01
C ASN A 86 -26.51 -43.69 30.20
N MET A 87 -26.08 -43.92 31.44
CA MET A 87 -25.31 -45.09 31.87
C MET A 87 -26.07 -45.82 32.97
N ASN A 88 -27.06 -46.64 32.59
CA ASN A 88 -27.84 -47.48 33.51
C ASN A 88 -28.54 -46.70 34.65
N GLY A 89 -29.17 -45.57 34.33
CA GLY A 89 -29.91 -44.73 35.30
C GLY A 89 -29.05 -43.69 36.02
N TYR A 90 -27.80 -43.53 35.59
CA TYR A 90 -26.94 -42.40 35.90
C TYR A 90 -26.69 -41.60 34.62
N TYR A 91 -26.93 -40.29 34.64
CA TYR A 91 -26.78 -39.42 33.48
C TYR A 91 -25.52 -38.58 33.63
N ILE A 92 -24.74 -38.47 32.55
CA ILE A 92 -23.51 -37.68 32.50
C ILE A 92 -23.56 -36.75 31.29
N SER A 93 -23.24 -35.47 31.47
CA SER A 93 -23.17 -34.51 30.38
C SER A 93 -21.95 -34.75 29.48
N LYS A 94 -22.05 -34.32 28.23
CA LYS A 94 -20.86 -34.05 27.43
C LYS A 94 -19.93 -33.09 28.20
N PRO A 95 -18.59 -33.29 28.17
CA PRO A 95 -17.66 -32.40 28.85
C PRO A 95 -17.77 -30.96 28.34
N LEU A 96 -17.74 -30.01 29.25
CA LEU A 96 -17.72 -28.58 28.97
C LEU A 96 -16.34 -28.01 29.31
N SER A 97 -15.70 -27.31 28.37
CA SER A 97 -14.38 -26.71 28.59
C SER A 97 -14.46 -25.47 29.50
N LEU A 98 -13.61 -25.39 30.52
CA LEU A 98 -13.44 -24.19 31.33
C LEU A 98 -11.95 -23.95 31.61
N LEU A 99 -11.56 -22.67 31.65
CA LEU A 99 -10.20 -22.31 32.06
C LEU A 99 -9.99 -22.64 33.55
N PRO A 100 -8.76 -22.98 33.99
CA PRO A 100 -8.51 -23.21 35.40
C PRO A 100 -8.88 -21.99 36.26
N GLY A 101 -9.63 -22.21 37.34
CA GLY A 101 -10.15 -21.14 38.17
C GLY A 101 -11.37 -21.55 39.01
N ASN A 102 -11.92 -20.59 39.75
CA ASN A 102 -13.07 -20.78 40.62
C ASN A 102 -14.35 -20.30 39.94
N TYR A 103 -15.38 -21.12 40.06
CA TYR A 103 -16.67 -20.95 39.39
C TYR A 103 -17.83 -21.27 40.32
N THR A 104 -19.00 -20.79 39.92
CA THR A 104 -20.26 -20.99 40.64
C THR A 104 -21.35 -21.38 39.65
N ILE A 105 -22.10 -22.45 39.93
CA ILE A 105 -23.31 -22.80 39.20
C ILE A 105 -24.46 -21.96 39.77
N GLU A 106 -25.15 -21.22 38.91
CA GLU A 106 -26.28 -20.37 39.31
C GLU A 106 -27.64 -20.98 38.93
N GLN A 107 -27.69 -21.80 37.88
CA GLN A 107 -28.90 -22.47 37.42
C GLN A 107 -28.56 -23.84 36.85
N PHE A 108 -29.40 -24.84 37.15
CA PHE A 108 -29.22 -26.21 36.67
C PHE A 108 -30.59 -26.88 36.45
N PHE A 109 -30.90 -27.18 35.19
CA PHE A 109 -32.14 -27.84 34.76
C PHE A 109 -31.82 -29.10 33.97
N VAL A 110 -32.69 -30.10 34.07
CA VAL A 110 -32.68 -31.31 33.25
C VAL A 110 -33.91 -31.28 32.35
N VAL A 111 -33.73 -31.53 31.06
CA VAL A 111 -34.77 -31.37 30.04
C VAL A 111 -34.95 -32.63 29.19
N ASP A 112 -36.17 -32.82 28.70
CA ASP A 112 -36.46 -33.84 27.71
C ASP A 112 -35.96 -33.46 26.30
N ALA A 113 -36.20 -34.33 25.31
CA ALA A 113 -35.83 -34.08 23.92
C ALA A 113 -36.57 -32.87 23.31
N ALA A 114 -37.78 -32.54 23.79
CA ALA A 114 -38.56 -31.39 23.37
C ALA A 114 -38.12 -30.08 24.06
N GLY A 115 -37.28 -30.16 25.09
CA GLY A 115 -36.79 -29.02 25.86
C GLY A 115 -37.66 -28.65 27.07
N ASN A 116 -38.63 -29.48 27.44
CA ASN A 116 -39.42 -29.28 28.65
C ASN A 116 -38.57 -29.60 29.88
N VAL A 117 -38.69 -28.78 30.93
CA VAL A 117 -38.00 -29.03 32.20
C VAL A 117 -38.66 -30.20 32.90
N MET A 118 -37.84 -31.19 33.22
CA MET A 118 -38.23 -32.39 33.94
C MET A 118 -37.77 -32.36 35.39
N TYR A 119 -36.56 -31.83 35.61
CA TYR A 119 -35.95 -31.71 36.92
C TYR A 119 -35.20 -30.39 37.06
N ALA A 120 -35.12 -29.88 38.28
CA ALA A 120 -34.37 -28.66 38.59
C ALA A 120 -33.63 -28.79 39.93
N THR A 121 -32.48 -28.15 40.05
CA THR A 121 -31.83 -27.95 41.36
C THR A 121 -32.39 -26.69 42.01
N PRO A 122 -32.93 -26.73 43.23
CA PRO A 122 -33.49 -25.56 43.90
C PRO A 122 -32.40 -24.56 44.32
N LEU A 123 -32.75 -23.27 44.33
CA LEU A 123 -31.91 -22.21 44.89
C LEU A 123 -31.96 -22.24 46.42
N GLN A 124 -30.84 -21.90 47.06
CA GLN A 124 -30.74 -21.75 48.50
C GLN A 124 -31.76 -20.70 48.98
N GLY A 125 -32.57 -21.09 49.97
CA GLY A 125 -33.66 -20.27 50.48
C GLY A 125 -35.01 -20.47 49.78
N SER A 126 -35.09 -21.32 48.74
CA SER A 126 -36.38 -21.68 48.13
C SER A 126 -37.18 -22.67 48.98
N PRO A 127 -38.52 -22.77 48.78
CA PRO A 127 -39.36 -23.73 49.49
C PRO A 127 -38.88 -25.19 49.40
N LYS A 128 -38.21 -25.61 48.32
CA LYS A 128 -37.71 -26.99 48.14
C LYS A 128 -36.22 -27.17 48.44
N ALA A 129 -35.50 -26.11 48.84
CA ALA A 129 -34.06 -26.19 49.11
C ALA A 129 -33.67 -27.24 50.17
N TYR A 130 -34.56 -27.51 51.15
CA TYR A 130 -34.33 -28.49 52.22
C TYR A 130 -34.34 -29.95 51.74
N LEU A 131 -34.77 -30.22 50.50
CA LEU A 131 -34.84 -31.57 49.92
C LEU A 131 -33.54 -32.00 49.23
N VAL A 132 -32.56 -31.12 49.13
CA VAL A 132 -31.22 -31.40 48.61
C VAL A 132 -30.17 -31.02 49.67
N ASN A 133 -29.04 -31.70 49.67
CA ASN A 133 -27.91 -31.44 50.56
C ASN A 133 -27.16 -30.17 50.14
N GLU A 134 -27.00 -29.98 48.82
CA GLU A 134 -26.28 -28.82 48.24
C GLU A 134 -27.18 -28.07 47.25
N PRO A 135 -28.05 -27.15 47.72
CA PRO A 135 -28.80 -26.27 46.83
C PRO A 135 -27.87 -25.28 46.11
N LEU A 136 -28.31 -24.74 44.99
CA LEU A 136 -27.56 -23.70 44.27
C LEU A 136 -27.51 -22.40 45.09
N PRO A 137 -26.44 -21.59 45.02
CA PRO A 137 -25.29 -21.73 44.13
C PRO A 137 -24.25 -22.75 44.60
N ILE A 138 -23.75 -23.59 43.68
CA ILE A 138 -22.68 -24.58 43.96
C ILE A 138 -21.35 -24.05 43.45
N ASN A 139 -20.35 -23.94 44.33
CA ASN A 139 -19.00 -23.48 43.99
C ASN A 139 -18.10 -24.66 43.62
N PHE A 140 -17.26 -24.49 42.60
CA PHE A 140 -16.28 -25.50 42.18
C PHE A 140 -15.02 -24.87 41.60
N THR A 141 -13.94 -25.65 41.57
CA THR A 141 -12.66 -25.24 41.01
C THR A 141 -12.29 -26.14 39.85
N VAL A 142 -11.94 -25.53 38.72
CA VAL A 142 -11.39 -26.25 37.56
C VAL A 142 -9.88 -26.21 37.63
N SER A 143 -9.25 -27.38 37.58
CA SER A 143 -7.80 -27.53 37.51
C SER A 143 -7.35 -27.77 36.07
N LYS A 144 -6.12 -27.36 35.76
CA LYS A 144 -5.49 -27.58 34.45
C LYS A 144 -5.37 -29.09 34.15
N ASP A 145 -5.67 -29.48 32.92
CA ASP A 145 -5.55 -30.87 32.42
C ASP A 145 -6.34 -31.91 33.24
N ALA A 146 -7.39 -31.47 33.97
CA ALA A 146 -8.21 -32.32 34.81
C ALA A 146 -9.69 -32.25 34.40
N VAL A 147 -10.40 -33.36 34.61
CA VAL A 147 -11.86 -33.43 34.51
C VAL A 147 -12.45 -33.18 35.89
N THR A 148 -13.15 -32.06 36.05
CA THR A 148 -13.89 -31.75 37.28
C THR A 148 -15.29 -32.32 37.17
N LYS A 149 -15.64 -33.28 38.01
CA LYS A 149 -16.98 -33.87 38.03
C LYS A 149 -17.83 -33.20 39.09
N ILE A 150 -19.01 -32.74 38.70
CA ILE A 150 -19.96 -32.10 39.60
C ILE A 150 -21.26 -32.88 39.53
N VAL A 151 -21.87 -33.16 40.67
CA VAL A 151 -23.10 -33.96 40.74
C VAL A 151 -24.20 -33.17 41.45
N PRO A 152 -24.82 -32.17 40.79
CA PRO A 152 -25.93 -31.43 41.39
C PRO A 152 -27.12 -32.37 41.65
N GLU A 153 -27.71 -32.26 42.85
CA GLU A 153 -28.96 -32.94 43.15
C GLU A 153 -30.12 -32.23 42.44
N VAL A 154 -31.03 -33.00 41.87
CA VAL A 154 -32.17 -32.49 41.11
C VAL A 154 -33.46 -33.04 41.67
N LEU A 155 -34.53 -32.24 41.68
CA LEU A 155 -35.88 -32.68 42.08
C LEU A 155 -36.81 -32.62 40.87
N SER A 156 -37.78 -33.54 40.81
CA SER A 156 -38.81 -33.54 39.75
C SER A 156 -39.63 -32.25 39.80
N THR A 157 -39.93 -31.69 38.64
CA THR A 157 -40.80 -30.51 38.51
C THR A 157 -42.27 -30.87 38.28
N GLU A 158 -42.64 -32.16 38.26
CA GLU A 158 -44.04 -32.61 38.14
C GLU A 158 -44.88 -32.03 39.29
N ASP A 159 -46.02 -31.43 38.95
CA ASP A 159 -46.96 -30.77 39.87
C ASP A 159 -46.37 -29.66 40.76
N LEU A 160 -45.19 -29.13 40.42
CA LEU A 160 -44.54 -28.03 41.14
C LEU A 160 -44.38 -26.79 40.24
N THR A 161 -44.25 -25.64 40.89
CA THR A 161 -44.08 -24.35 40.24
C THR A 161 -42.62 -23.90 40.25
N PRO A 162 -42.19 -23.02 39.34
CA PRO A 162 -40.85 -22.42 39.37
C PRO A 162 -40.49 -21.80 40.73
N GLU A 163 -41.47 -21.17 41.38
CA GLU A 163 -41.32 -20.48 42.66
C GLU A 163 -40.92 -21.44 43.80
N ASP A 164 -41.37 -22.69 43.75
CA ASP A 164 -40.98 -23.75 44.71
C ASP A 164 -39.45 -23.97 44.72
N PHE A 165 -38.80 -23.72 43.59
CA PHE A 165 -37.37 -23.87 43.38
C PHE A 165 -36.60 -22.55 43.44
N GLY A 166 -37.29 -21.43 43.63
CA GLY A 166 -36.70 -20.09 43.64
C GLY A 166 -36.52 -19.48 42.25
N TYR A 167 -37.10 -20.09 41.21
CA TYR A 167 -37.08 -19.57 39.85
C TYR A 167 -38.37 -18.82 39.52
N SER A 168 -38.31 -17.91 38.55
CA SER A 168 -39.51 -17.19 38.05
C SER A 168 -40.23 -17.92 36.92
N THR A 169 -39.58 -18.88 36.28
CA THR A 169 -40.13 -19.68 35.17
C THR A 169 -39.26 -20.92 34.96
N PHE A 170 -39.87 -22.03 34.52
CA PHE A 170 -39.15 -23.18 33.98
C PHE A 170 -38.95 -23.09 32.46
N SER A 171 -39.67 -22.19 31.79
CA SER A 171 -39.42 -21.90 30.38
C SER A 171 -38.21 -20.97 30.25
N PHE A 172 -37.24 -21.38 29.43
CA PHE A 172 -36.07 -20.58 29.11
C PHE A 172 -35.83 -20.53 27.61
N LYS A 173 -35.18 -19.45 27.17
CA LYS A 173 -34.58 -19.37 25.84
C LYS A 173 -33.17 -19.94 25.94
N VAL A 174 -32.96 -21.13 25.36
CA VAL A 174 -31.62 -21.73 25.27
C VAL A 174 -30.72 -20.81 24.47
N VAL A 175 -29.55 -20.48 25.03
CA VAL A 175 -28.53 -19.71 24.34
C VAL A 175 -27.55 -20.70 23.73
N ASN A 176 -27.59 -20.81 22.40
CA ASN A 176 -26.59 -21.59 21.67
C ASN A 176 -25.24 -20.85 21.74
N THR A 177 -24.13 -21.58 21.62
CA THR A 177 -22.78 -20.99 21.61
C THR A 177 -21.92 -21.62 20.51
N PHE A 178 -20.87 -20.92 20.10
CA PHE A 178 -19.84 -21.46 19.22
C PHE A 178 -18.45 -20.95 19.58
N ASP A 179 -17.44 -21.67 19.11
CA ASP A 179 -16.03 -21.37 19.35
C ASP A 179 -15.36 -20.74 18.11
N PHE A 180 -14.34 -19.92 18.33
CA PHE A 180 -13.36 -19.47 17.32
C PHE A 180 -11.97 -19.25 17.92
N LEU A 181 -10.92 -19.32 17.10
CA LEU A 181 -9.54 -19.07 17.53
C LEU A 181 -9.09 -17.66 17.11
N ILE A 182 -8.29 -16.99 17.93
CA ILE A 182 -7.75 -15.66 17.67
C ILE A 182 -6.30 -15.50 18.16
N GLY A 183 -5.43 -14.91 17.34
CA GLY A 183 -4.06 -14.53 17.70
C GLY A 183 -3.82 -13.04 17.45
N VAL A 184 -3.23 -12.35 18.42
CA VAL A 184 -2.94 -10.90 18.34
C VAL A 184 -1.44 -10.70 18.21
N PHE A 185 -1.01 -9.93 17.23
CA PHE A 185 0.39 -9.73 16.84
C PHE A 185 0.79 -8.26 16.92
N VAL A 186 2.05 -8.01 17.21
CA VAL A 186 2.71 -6.70 17.08
C VAL A 186 4.00 -6.85 16.29
N TYR A 187 4.41 -5.81 15.58
CA TYR A 187 5.71 -5.79 14.91
C TYR A 187 6.81 -5.45 15.91
N ASN A 188 7.82 -6.30 16.03
CA ASN A 188 9.00 -6.07 16.83
C ASN A 188 10.14 -5.55 15.95
N GLU A 189 10.50 -4.28 16.11
CA GLU A 189 11.54 -3.62 15.30
C GLU A 189 12.94 -4.23 15.50
N SER A 190 13.21 -4.80 16.68
CA SER A 190 14.52 -5.39 16.99
C SER A 190 14.71 -6.74 16.32
N THR A 191 13.64 -7.53 16.22
CA THR A 191 13.67 -8.88 15.60
C THR A 191 13.17 -8.87 14.16
N GLN A 192 12.67 -7.72 13.68
CA GLN A 192 12.06 -7.51 12.37
C GLN A 192 10.94 -8.51 12.03
N ASN A 193 10.21 -8.99 13.04
CA ASN A 193 9.18 -10.02 12.91
C ASN A 193 7.88 -9.66 13.62
N PHE A 194 6.77 -10.28 13.20
CA PHE A 194 5.50 -10.22 13.90
C PHE A 194 5.46 -11.24 15.04
N GLU A 195 5.25 -10.75 16.26
CA GLU A 195 5.26 -11.57 17.48
C GLU A 195 3.90 -11.52 18.16
N LEU A 196 3.46 -12.66 18.70
CA LEU A 196 2.23 -12.74 19.49
C LEU A 196 2.32 -11.87 20.74
N THR A 197 1.23 -11.19 21.07
CA THR A 197 1.18 -10.27 22.21
C THR A 197 -0.11 -10.42 23.02
N ASN A 198 -0.12 -9.90 24.25
CA ASN A 198 -1.34 -9.76 25.02
C ASN A 198 -2.15 -8.53 24.57
N ALA A 199 -3.48 -8.60 24.69
CA ALA A 199 -4.40 -7.50 24.40
C ALA A 199 -5.75 -7.72 25.09
N ASN A 200 -6.58 -6.70 25.21
CA ASN A 200 -7.94 -6.81 25.75
C ASN A 200 -8.95 -6.95 24.61
N LEU A 201 -9.80 -7.97 24.66
CA LEU A 201 -10.88 -8.22 23.70
C LEU A 201 -12.24 -7.92 24.34
N THR A 202 -13.05 -7.12 23.64
CA THR A 202 -14.47 -6.90 23.93
C THR A 202 -15.30 -7.29 22.71
N ILE A 203 -16.42 -7.98 22.90
CA ILE A 203 -17.35 -8.36 21.82
C ILE A 203 -18.74 -7.83 22.16
N VAL A 204 -19.31 -7.07 21.23
CA VAL A 204 -20.64 -6.48 21.32
C VAL A 204 -21.54 -7.08 20.23
N ALA A 205 -22.74 -7.52 20.60
CA ALA A 205 -23.77 -7.97 19.68
C ALA A 205 -25.13 -7.38 20.10
N ALA A 206 -25.96 -6.96 19.15
CA ALA A 206 -27.23 -6.26 19.42
C ALA A 206 -27.11 -5.12 20.47
N SER A 207 -26.03 -4.33 20.36
CA SER A 207 -25.70 -3.22 21.28
C SER A 207 -25.44 -3.64 22.75
N LYS A 208 -25.28 -4.93 23.02
CA LYS A 208 -24.91 -5.47 24.34
C LYS A 208 -23.52 -6.09 24.30
N THR A 209 -22.69 -5.79 25.30
CA THR A 209 -21.43 -6.50 25.51
C THR A 209 -21.72 -7.94 25.91
N ILE A 210 -21.31 -8.90 25.08
CA ILE A 210 -21.53 -10.33 25.32
C ILE A 210 -20.25 -11.07 25.76
N PHE A 211 -19.08 -10.45 25.57
CA PHE A 211 -17.80 -11.02 25.97
C PHE A 211 -16.78 -9.93 26.29
N THR A 212 -16.00 -10.14 27.36
CA THR A 212 -14.82 -9.31 27.68
C THR A 212 -13.76 -10.19 28.33
N ASN A 213 -12.53 -10.15 27.81
CA ASN A 213 -11.41 -10.88 28.38
C ASN A 213 -10.05 -10.29 27.97
N THR A 214 -9.00 -10.56 28.74
CA THR A 214 -7.61 -10.31 28.34
C THR A 214 -7.06 -11.55 27.62
N LEU A 215 -6.61 -11.35 26.40
CA LEU A 215 -5.95 -12.33 25.55
C LEU A 215 -4.49 -12.47 25.97
N ALA A 216 -4.02 -13.72 26.09
CA ALA A 216 -2.60 -14.00 26.29
C ALA A 216 -1.84 -13.96 24.95
N ALA A 217 -0.51 -13.84 25.02
CA ALA A 217 0.40 -13.84 23.87
C ALA A 217 0.56 -15.24 23.22
N ILE A 218 -0.58 -15.85 22.90
CA ILE A 218 -0.76 -17.16 22.28
C ILE A 218 -1.98 -17.09 21.34
N THR A 219 -2.28 -18.18 20.62
CA THR A 219 -3.60 -18.36 20.02
C THR A 219 -4.63 -18.66 21.12
N ASN A 220 -5.65 -17.83 21.25
CA ASN A 220 -6.70 -17.92 22.25
C ASN A 220 -7.96 -18.56 21.64
N LYS A 221 -8.63 -19.45 22.38
CA LYS A 221 -9.96 -19.97 22.03
C LYS A 221 -11.02 -19.11 22.72
N ILE A 222 -12.00 -18.65 21.94
CA ILE A 222 -13.09 -17.78 22.39
C ILE A 222 -14.41 -18.48 22.14
N THR A 223 -15.25 -18.59 23.18
CA THR A 223 -16.61 -19.13 23.11
C THR A 223 -17.60 -18.00 23.32
N ILE A 224 -18.53 -17.81 22.38
CA ILE A 224 -19.56 -16.75 22.44
C ILE A 224 -20.95 -17.29 22.08
N ASN A 225 -21.97 -16.54 22.52
CA ASN A 225 -23.37 -16.82 22.22
C ASN A 225 -23.62 -16.74 20.70
N ASP A 226 -24.30 -17.74 20.17
CA ASP A 226 -24.82 -17.84 18.81
C ASP A 226 -26.23 -17.24 18.74
N GLY A 227 -26.64 -16.77 17.55
CA GLY A 227 -27.96 -16.19 17.33
C GLY A 227 -28.01 -14.68 17.10
N TYR A 228 -26.85 -14.05 16.89
CA TYR A 228 -26.76 -12.68 16.37
C TYR A 228 -26.22 -12.69 14.93
N ASP A 229 -26.71 -11.76 14.11
CA ASP A 229 -26.27 -11.63 12.72
C ASP A 229 -24.79 -11.21 12.63
N PHE A 230 -24.37 -10.29 13.52
CA PHE A 230 -23.02 -9.74 13.56
C PHE A 230 -22.49 -9.57 14.99
N TYR A 231 -21.18 -9.69 15.10
CA TYR A 231 -20.41 -9.50 16.34
C TYR A 231 -19.35 -8.45 16.09
N ARG A 232 -19.42 -7.35 16.84
CA ARG A 232 -18.39 -6.30 16.82
C ARG A 232 -17.30 -6.64 17.82
N LEU A 233 -16.13 -7.01 17.32
CA LEU A 233 -14.93 -7.26 18.11
C LEU A 233 -14.15 -5.95 18.28
N THR A 234 -13.60 -5.72 19.46
CA THR A 234 -12.75 -4.57 19.79
C THR A 234 -11.54 -5.06 20.56
N ILE A 235 -10.35 -4.85 20.00
CA ILE A 235 -9.08 -5.27 20.60
C ILE A 235 -8.25 -4.03 20.91
N SER A 236 -7.85 -3.90 22.18
CA SER A 236 -7.09 -2.76 22.68
C SER A 236 -5.84 -3.22 23.44
N LYS A 237 -4.77 -2.43 23.34
CA LYS A 237 -3.51 -2.61 24.07
C LYS A 237 -2.87 -1.24 24.24
N ASP A 238 -2.37 -0.96 25.43
CA ASP A 238 -1.72 0.32 25.72
C ASP A 238 -0.53 0.56 24.76
N GLY A 239 -0.47 1.76 24.18
CA GLY A 239 0.54 2.13 23.18
C GLY A 239 0.21 1.71 21.74
N TYR A 240 -0.93 1.05 21.49
CA TYR A 240 -1.36 0.61 20.17
C TYR A 240 -2.73 1.16 19.81
N LYS A 241 -2.98 1.34 18.51
CA LYS A 241 -4.31 1.71 18.00
C LYS A 241 -5.30 0.58 18.28
N THR A 242 -6.50 0.94 18.72
CA THR A 242 -7.58 -0.03 18.95
C THR A 242 -8.05 -0.61 17.61
N TRP A 243 -8.04 -1.93 17.49
CA TRP A 243 -8.56 -2.65 16.34
C TRP A 243 -10.05 -2.96 16.55
N ILE A 244 -10.87 -2.74 15.52
CA ILE A 244 -12.32 -2.96 15.57
C ILE A 244 -12.75 -3.61 14.27
N ASP A 245 -13.54 -4.67 14.36
CA ASP A 245 -14.13 -5.33 13.20
C ASP A 245 -15.52 -5.90 13.54
N SER A 246 -16.36 -6.10 12.53
CA SER A 246 -17.71 -6.67 12.67
C SER A 246 -17.84 -7.89 11.78
N LEU A 247 -17.91 -9.08 12.38
CA LEU A 247 -17.93 -10.35 11.67
C LEU A 247 -19.25 -11.09 11.88
N SER A 248 -19.69 -11.84 10.87
CA SER A 248 -20.89 -12.68 10.99
C SER A 248 -20.62 -13.91 11.86
N ALA A 249 -21.68 -14.55 12.37
CA ALA A 249 -21.55 -15.83 13.07
C ALA A 249 -20.87 -16.91 12.19
N ALA A 250 -21.19 -16.92 10.89
CA ALA A 250 -20.62 -17.87 9.94
C ALA A 250 -19.11 -17.67 9.77
N ASP A 251 -18.67 -16.41 9.63
CA ASP A 251 -17.26 -16.06 9.45
C ASP A 251 -16.42 -16.44 10.66
N LEU A 252 -16.93 -16.17 11.87
CA LEU A 252 -16.20 -16.48 13.10
C LEU A 252 -16.04 -17.99 13.28
N LYS A 253 -17.08 -18.78 12.98
CA LYS A 253 -17.03 -20.26 13.07
C LYS A 253 -15.96 -20.87 12.16
N LEU A 254 -15.61 -20.22 11.05
CA LEU A 254 -14.54 -20.69 10.16
C LEU A 254 -13.17 -20.68 10.84
N TYR A 255 -12.91 -19.72 11.73
CA TYR A 255 -11.64 -19.62 12.48
C TYR A 255 -11.48 -20.66 13.59
N PHE A 256 -12.42 -21.61 13.74
CA PHE A 256 -12.30 -22.76 14.63
C PHE A 256 -12.00 -24.07 13.92
N ARG A 257 -12.57 -24.28 12.72
CA ARG A 257 -12.70 -25.62 12.10
C ARG A 257 -11.94 -25.81 10.80
N SER A 258 -11.56 -24.73 10.12
CA SER A 258 -10.94 -24.81 8.79
C SER A 258 -9.44 -25.06 8.91
N GLU A 259 -8.96 -26.17 8.36
CA GLU A 259 -7.53 -26.45 8.18
C GLU A 259 -6.83 -25.36 7.33
N ASP A 260 -7.59 -24.62 6.51
CA ASP A 260 -7.07 -23.60 5.58
C ASP A 260 -7.06 -22.16 6.13
N LYS A 261 -8.06 -21.76 6.95
CA LYS A 261 -8.22 -20.36 7.39
C LYS A 261 -7.37 -20.03 8.63
N GLY A 262 -7.12 -21.02 9.49
CA GLY A 262 -6.38 -20.83 10.74
C GLY A 262 -7.09 -19.90 11.75
N PRO A 263 -6.41 -19.46 12.82
CA PRO A 263 -6.99 -18.51 13.77
C PRO A 263 -7.16 -17.13 13.15
N LEU A 264 -8.14 -16.35 13.63
CA LEU A 264 -8.28 -14.93 13.31
C LEU A 264 -6.99 -14.20 13.73
N LYS A 265 -6.25 -13.68 12.76
CA LYS A 265 -5.00 -12.95 13.01
C LYS A 265 -5.30 -11.45 13.09
N VAL A 266 -5.00 -10.83 14.22
CA VAL A 266 -5.14 -9.38 14.42
C VAL A 266 -3.76 -8.77 14.62
N ILE A 267 -3.39 -7.80 13.80
CA ILE A 267 -2.12 -7.08 13.92
C ILE A 267 -2.41 -5.71 14.53
N LEU A 268 -1.85 -5.43 15.70
CA LEU A 268 -1.99 -4.14 16.36
C LEU A 268 -0.91 -3.18 15.88
N GLU A 269 -1.35 -2.02 15.40
CA GLU A 269 -0.49 -0.93 14.94
C GLU A 269 -0.01 -0.11 16.14
N ASN A 270 1.29 0.16 16.21
CA ASN A 270 1.82 1.07 17.23
C ASN A 270 1.15 2.43 17.07
N GLY A 271 0.54 2.95 18.13
CA GLY A 271 -0.16 4.23 18.10
C GLY A 271 0.74 5.41 17.72
N ASN A 272 2.06 5.23 17.79
CA ASN A 272 3.08 6.23 17.48
C ASN A 272 3.82 6.02 16.14
N VAL A 273 3.54 4.96 15.38
CA VAL A 273 4.16 4.72 14.07
C VAL A 273 3.09 4.26 13.10
N LEU A 274 2.59 5.20 12.27
CA LEU A 274 1.79 4.85 11.10
C LEU A 274 2.57 3.82 10.27
N PRO A 275 1.95 2.72 9.80
CA PRO A 275 2.62 1.80 8.90
C PRO A 275 3.17 2.60 7.72
N LYS A 276 4.43 2.35 7.35
CA LYS A 276 5.04 2.99 6.18
C LYS A 276 4.12 2.70 5.00
N SER A 277 3.54 3.76 4.45
CA SER A 277 2.57 3.64 3.36
C SER A 277 2.85 4.63 2.26
N ILE A 278 2.62 4.19 1.03
CA ILE A 278 2.35 5.08 -0.08
C ILE A 278 0.83 5.20 -0.19
N ARG A 279 0.33 6.41 -0.36
CA ARG A 279 -1.11 6.65 -0.52
C ARG A 279 -1.35 7.52 -1.73
N PHE A 280 -2.40 7.23 -2.49
CA PHE A 280 -2.82 8.14 -3.54
C PHE A 280 -4.33 8.13 -3.69
N THR A 281 -4.87 9.24 -4.16
CA THR A 281 -6.30 9.40 -4.41
C THR A 281 -6.54 9.35 -5.91
N THR A 282 -7.52 8.56 -6.32
CA THR A 282 -7.97 8.46 -7.71
C THR A 282 -9.45 8.86 -7.80
N ASP A 283 -9.75 9.78 -8.71
CA ASP A 283 -11.11 10.19 -9.07
C ASP A 283 -11.61 9.34 -10.24
N GLN A 284 -12.51 8.42 -9.94
CA GLN A 284 -13.06 7.41 -10.83
C GLN A 284 -14.46 7.78 -11.34
N THR A 285 -14.76 9.07 -11.44
CA THR A 285 -16.03 9.57 -12.00
C THR A 285 -16.28 9.16 -13.45
N THR A 286 -15.22 8.94 -14.24
CA THR A 286 -15.30 8.41 -15.62
C THR A 286 -15.05 6.91 -15.73
N LEU A 287 -14.83 6.21 -14.60
CA LEU A 287 -14.42 4.79 -14.53
C LEU A 287 -13.13 4.49 -15.31
N ASP A 288 -12.14 5.37 -15.19
CA ASP A 288 -10.85 5.21 -15.84
C ASP A 288 -10.05 4.05 -15.24
N PHE A 289 -9.41 3.25 -16.08
CA PHE A 289 -8.61 2.14 -15.61
C PHE A 289 -7.31 2.60 -14.94
N LEU A 290 -6.96 2.03 -13.78
CA LEU A 290 -5.61 2.16 -13.22
C LEU A 290 -4.71 1.09 -13.83
N GLY A 291 -3.91 1.45 -14.83
CA GLY A 291 -3.25 0.48 -15.73
C GLY A 291 -1.73 0.50 -15.79
N ASP A 292 -1.10 1.66 -15.63
CA ASP A 292 0.36 1.77 -15.60
C ASP A 292 0.82 2.08 -14.17
N PHE A 293 0.50 1.13 -13.28
CA PHE A 293 0.93 1.14 -11.89
C PHE A 293 2.03 0.09 -11.70
N GLN A 294 3.23 0.53 -11.33
CA GLN A 294 4.37 -0.37 -11.14
C GLN A 294 5.12 -0.07 -9.86
N MET A 295 5.63 -1.12 -9.23
CA MET A 295 6.51 -1.03 -8.07
C MET A 295 7.72 -1.93 -8.28
N ARG A 296 8.92 -1.42 -8.02
CA ARG A 296 10.17 -2.15 -8.25
C ARG A 296 10.98 -2.29 -6.96
N THR A 297 11.52 -3.47 -6.76
CA THR A 297 12.43 -3.79 -5.64
C THR A 297 13.89 -3.76 -6.09
N GLY A 298 14.78 -3.47 -5.14
CA GLY A 298 16.23 -3.57 -5.34
C GLY A 298 16.76 -4.96 -4.94
N SER A 299 17.94 -5.00 -4.34
CA SER A 299 18.61 -6.23 -3.91
C SER A 299 17.92 -7.01 -2.79
N GLN A 300 16.73 -6.60 -2.35
CA GLN A 300 15.95 -7.23 -1.29
C GLN A 300 14.51 -7.42 -1.77
N GLY A 301 13.89 -8.54 -1.39
CA GLY A 301 12.45 -8.73 -1.60
C GLY A 301 11.62 -7.84 -0.68
N VAL A 302 10.34 -7.66 -1.01
CA VAL A 302 9.40 -6.85 -0.22
C VAL A 302 8.04 -7.54 -0.11
N ASN A 303 7.42 -7.40 1.05
CA ASN A 303 6.02 -7.75 1.27
C ASN A 303 5.18 -6.48 1.44
N LEU A 304 4.14 -6.36 0.63
CA LEU A 304 3.25 -5.21 0.57
C LEU A 304 1.80 -5.67 0.60
N VAL A 305 0.92 -4.79 1.04
CA VAL A 305 -0.53 -4.94 0.92
C VAL A 305 -1.07 -3.71 0.23
N ILE A 306 -1.74 -3.91 -0.90
CA ILE A 306 -2.46 -2.85 -1.61
C ILE A 306 -3.93 -2.95 -1.21
N ASN A 307 -4.47 -1.87 -0.66
CA ASN A 307 -5.91 -1.66 -0.48
C ASN A 307 -6.36 -0.63 -1.52
N TRP A 308 -7.26 -1.04 -2.42
CA TRP A 308 -7.70 -0.22 -3.54
C TRP A 308 -8.77 0.83 -3.16
N GLY A 309 -9.25 0.81 -1.90
CA GLY A 309 -10.23 1.75 -1.39
C GLY A 309 -11.69 1.39 -1.70
N ASP A 310 -11.94 0.36 -2.52
CA ASP A 310 -13.26 -0.14 -2.90
C ASP A 310 -13.64 -1.46 -2.18
N GLY A 311 -12.90 -1.80 -1.13
CA GLY A 311 -13.04 -3.06 -0.40
C GLY A 311 -12.18 -4.21 -0.97
N VAL A 312 -11.53 -4.02 -2.12
CA VAL A 312 -10.57 -5.00 -2.65
C VAL A 312 -9.19 -4.76 -2.04
N SER A 313 -8.56 -5.83 -1.58
CA SER A 313 -7.17 -5.81 -1.10
C SER A 313 -6.36 -6.95 -1.70
N GLN A 314 -5.07 -6.69 -1.93
CA GLN A 314 -4.15 -7.62 -2.56
C GLN A 314 -2.85 -7.69 -1.78
N ASN A 315 -2.45 -8.90 -1.39
CA ASN A 315 -1.14 -9.16 -0.81
C ASN A 315 -0.13 -9.36 -1.93
N ILE A 316 1.00 -8.66 -1.85
CA ILE A 316 2.06 -8.67 -2.84
C ILE A 316 3.36 -9.11 -2.16
N SER A 317 3.99 -10.15 -2.68
CA SER A 317 5.33 -10.59 -2.29
C SER A 317 6.24 -10.54 -3.50
N LEU A 318 7.18 -9.59 -3.52
CA LEU A 318 8.14 -9.43 -4.60
C LEU A 318 9.51 -9.96 -4.16
N LEU A 319 10.16 -10.70 -5.04
CA LEU A 319 11.55 -11.10 -4.88
C LEU A 319 12.48 -9.89 -5.09
N SER A 320 13.77 -10.07 -4.84
CA SER A 320 14.78 -9.06 -5.17
C SER A 320 14.81 -8.79 -6.68
N ASN A 321 14.99 -7.53 -7.08
CA ASN A 321 15.05 -7.05 -8.46
C ASN A 321 13.79 -7.38 -9.27
N ALA A 322 12.64 -7.52 -8.61
CA ALA A 322 11.37 -7.78 -9.25
C ALA A 322 10.59 -6.48 -9.50
N THR A 323 9.75 -6.50 -10.52
CA THR A 323 8.78 -5.44 -10.81
C THR A 323 7.38 -6.04 -10.68
N PHE A 324 6.55 -5.39 -9.87
CA PHE A 324 5.11 -5.60 -9.85
C PHE A 324 4.45 -4.75 -10.92
N TYR A 325 3.48 -5.32 -11.62
CA TYR A 325 2.58 -4.60 -12.52
C TYR A 325 1.17 -4.75 -11.96
N GLY A 326 0.63 -3.62 -11.49
CA GLY A 326 -0.69 -3.54 -10.90
C GLY A 326 -1.70 -3.02 -11.90
N ILE A 327 -2.87 -3.63 -11.86
CA ILE A 327 -4.03 -3.27 -12.67
C ILE A 327 -5.23 -3.29 -11.73
N HIS A 328 -6.03 -2.23 -11.74
CA HIS A 328 -7.31 -2.22 -11.02
C HIS A 328 -8.39 -1.48 -11.79
N LYS A 329 -9.59 -2.07 -11.78
CA LYS A 329 -10.78 -1.50 -12.41
C LYS A 329 -11.86 -1.34 -11.35
N TYR A 330 -12.28 -0.09 -11.13
CA TYR A 330 -13.39 0.22 -10.24
C TYR A 330 -14.72 -0.09 -10.93
N ASN A 331 -15.64 -0.71 -10.18
CA ASN A 331 -16.98 -1.04 -10.68
C ASN A 331 -18.00 0.09 -10.50
N ASN A 332 -17.71 1.02 -9.60
CA ASN A 332 -18.59 2.14 -9.28
C ASN A 332 -17.82 3.45 -9.44
N THR A 333 -18.55 4.51 -9.79
CA THR A 333 -17.97 5.85 -9.81
C THR A 333 -17.75 6.33 -8.39
N GLY A 334 -16.69 7.11 -8.17
CA GLY A 334 -16.37 7.64 -6.86
C GLY A 334 -14.94 8.15 -6.77
N VAL A 335 -14.57 8.61 -5.59
CA VAL A 335 -13.18 8.94 -5.27
C VAL A 335 -12.67 7.88 -4.32
N TYR A 336 -11.54 7.28 -4.65
CA TYR A 336 -10.96 6.18 -3.89
C TYR A 336 -9.58 6.55 -3.36
N GLU A 337 -9.31 6.18 -2.11
CA GLU A 337 -7.97 6.25 -1.53
C GLU A 337 -7.32 4.87 -1.66
N VAL A 338 -6.27 4.79 -2.46
CA VAL A 338 -5.43 3.60 -2.56
C VAL A 338 -4.32 3.70 -1.52
N THR A 339 -4.19 2.68 -0.69
CA THR A 339 -3.13 2.58 0.31
C THR A 339 -2.26 1.36 0.02
N ILE A 340 -0.96 1.59 -0.13
CA ILE A 340 0.05 0.55 -0.23
C ILE A 340 0.80 0.56 1.09
N SER A 341 0.70 -0.51 1.87
CA SER A 341 1.29 -0.63 3.21
C SER A 341 2.28 -1.79 3.27
N GLY A 342 3.16 -1.78 4.28
CA GLY A 342 4.19 -2.81 4.47
C GLY A 342 5.58 -2.22 4.29
N GLU A 343 6.45 -2.92 3.57
CA GLU A 343 7.86 -2.56 3.39
C GLU A 343 8.09 -1.54 2.24
N VAL A 344 7.26 -0.50 2.15
CA VAL A 344 7.33 0.49 1.05
C VAL A 344 8.65 1.27 1.02
N ASP A 345 9.33 1.38 2.15
CA ASP A 345 10.66 2.00 2.22
C ASP A 345 11.74 1.17 1.55
N LYS A 346 11.49 -0.09 1.20
CA LYS A 346 12.44 -0.93 0.43
C LYS A 346 12.24 -0.80 -1.08
N LEU A 347 11.19 -0.10 -1.54
CA LEU A 347 10.98 0.15 -2.96
C LEU A 347 12.05 1.11 -3.50
N ILE A 348 12.51 0.82 -4.72
CA ILE A 348 13.46 1.65 -5.45
C ILE A 348 12.87 2.28 -6.70
N GLY A 349 11.68 1.82 -7.13
CA GLY A 349 10.97 2.38 -8.27
C GLY A 349 9.47 2.38 -8.02
N PHE A 350 8.82 3.48 -8.40
CA PHE A 350 7.37 3.64 -8.33
C PHE A 350 6.87 4.38 -9.56
N THR A 351 5.89 3.79 -10.24
CA THR A 351 5.28 4.33 -11.44
C THR A 351 3.76 4.39 -11.26
N LEU A 352 3.17 5.56 -11.50
CA LEU A 352 1.74 5.75 -11.70
C LEU A 352 1.56 6.65 -12.92
N ASN A 353 1.48 6.07 -14.10
CA ASN A 353 1.47 6.81 -15.36
C ASN A 353 0.15 6.62 -16.12
N GLN A 354 -0.25 7.57 -16.97
CA GLN A 354 -1.40 7.45 -17.90
C GLN A 354 -2.73 7.06 -17.23
N ASN A 355 -2.90 7.37 -15.94
CA ASN A 355 -4.11 7.00 -15.21
C ASN A 355 -5.20 8.07 -15.30
N LYS A 356 -4.85 9.34 -15.63
CA LYS A 356 -5.76 10.49 -15.85
C LYS A 356 -6.72 10.84 -14.70
N SER A 357 -6.66 10.09 -13.61
CA SER A 357 -7.59 10.10 -12.50
C SER A 357 -6.89 10.36 -11.17
N VAL A 358 -5.57 10.17 -11.07
CA VAL A 358 -4.83 10.37 -9.81
C VAL A 358 -4.71 11.86 -9.51
N THR A 359 -5.25 12.29 -8.36
CA THR A 359 -5.32 13.71 -7.96
C THR A 359 -4.33 14.10 -6.86
N SER A 360 -3.90 13.13 -6.05
CA SER A 360 -2.89 13.35 -5.00
C SER A 360 -2.11 12.08 -4.72
N ILE A 361 -0.89 12.24 -4.21
CA ILE A 361 -0.02 11.13 -3.81
C ILE A 361 0.87 11.55 -2.64
N ASP A 362 1.01 10.66 -1.67
CA ASP A 362 1.99 10.70 -0.58
C ASP A 362 2.94 9.51 -0.73
N ILE A 363 4.21 9.82 -1.03
CA ILE A 363 5.32 8.87 -1.14
C ILE A 363 6.41 9.14 -0.10
N THR A 364 6.13 9.94 0.93
CA THR A 364 7.12 10.39 1.92
C THR A 364 7.75 9.24 2.70
N LYS A 365 7.07 8.09 2.78
CA LYS A 365 7.57 6.87 3.43
C LYS A 365 8.39 5.96 2.50
N ALA A 366 8.38 6.20 1.19
CA ALA A 366 9.16 5.46 0.20
C ALA A 366 10.56 6.07 0.05
N ILE A 367 11.30 6.12 1.15
CA ILE A 367 12.56 6.88 1.29
C ILE A 367 13.72 6.40 0.40
N ASN A 368 13.65 5.15 -0.10
CA ASN A 368 14.70 4.57 -0.95
C ASN A 368 14.38 4.61 -2.45
N LEU A 369 13.34 5.33 -2.88
CA LEU A 369 13.05 5.48 -4.30
C LEU A 369 14.22 6.10 -5.06
N GLU A 370 14.64 5.42 -6.11
CA GLU A 370 15.62 5.89 -7.10
C GLU A 370 14.93 6.36 -8.39
N SER A 371 13.72 5.86 -8.67
CA SER A 371 12.91 6.22 -9.82
C SER A 371 11.47 6.50 -9.41
N LEU A 372 10.94 7.66 -9.81
CA LEU A 372 9.55 8.05 -9.61
C LEU A 372 8.97 8.60 -10.92
N ILE A 373 7.95 7.94 -11.44
CA ILE A 373 7.27 8.33 -12.69
C ILE A 373 5.77 8.52 -12.39
N LEU A 374 5.27 9.74 -12.59
CA LEU A 374 3.90 10.13 -12.22
C LEU A 374 3.15 10.79 -13.39
N ASN A 375 3.55 10.49 -14.62
CA ASN A 375 3.09 11.23 -15.80
C ASN A 375 1.60 11.03 -16.12
N ASP A 376 0.99 12.02 -16.77
CA ASP A 376 -0.40 11.96 -17.28
C ASP A 376 -1.43 11.62 -16.19
N ASN A 377 -1.48 12.50 -15.19
CA ASN A 377 -2.39 12.49 -14.05
C ASN A 377 -2.93 13.90 -13.77
N LYS A 378 -3.59 14.09 -12.63
CA LYS A 378 -4.17 15.36 -12.17
C LYS A 378 -3.56 15.82 -10.84
N ILE A 379 -2.32 15.44 -10.56
CA ILE A 379 -1.63 15.81 -9.32
C ILE A 379 -1.38 17.32 -9.32
N ASN A 380 -1.65 17.98 -8.21
CA ASN A 380 -1.48 19.44 -8.06
C ASN A 380 -0.41 19.82 -7.01
N VAL A 381 -0.13 18.94 -6.06
CA VAL A 381 0.86 19.09 -4.99
C VAL A 381 1.62 17.77 -4.87
N LEU A 382 2.94 17.87 -4.75
CA LEU A 382 3.82 16.72 -4.64
C LEU A 382 5.01 17.04 -3.72
N ASP A 383 5.15 16.30 -2.63
CA ASP A 383 6.32 16.36 -1.76
C ASP A 383 7.29 15.21 -2.09
N VAL A 384 8.46 15.55 -2.63
CA VAL A 384 9.57 14.61 -2.89
C VAL A 384 10.77 14.81 -1.96
N THR A 385 10.66 15.68 -0.95
CA THR A 385 11.79 16.08 -0.10
C THR A 385 12.36 14.94 0.76
N HIS A 386 11.59 13.85 0.91
CA HIS A 386 11.95 12.65 1.64
C HIS A 386 12.64 11.57 0.77
N ASN A 387 12.63 11.74 -0.56
CA ASN A 387 13.11 10.75 -1.52
C ASN A 387 14.51 11.13 -2.05
N GLN A 388 15.46 11.20 -1.13
CA GLN A 388 16.81 11.74 -1.38
C GLN A 388 17.64 10.89 -2.37
N LYS A 389 17.21 9.66 -2.64
CA LYS A 389 17.88 8.74 -3.58
C LYS A 389 17.39 8.86 -5.02
N LEU A 390 16.40 9.71 -5.31
CA LEU A 390 15.86 9.88 -6.66
C LEU A 390 16.96 10.27 -7.66
N LYS A 391 17.08 9.46 -8.73
CA LYS A 391 17.92 9.69 -9.91
C LYS A 391 17.09 9.98 -11.14
N TRP A 392 15.94 9.33 -11.24
CA TRP A 392 14.96 9.55 -12.32
C TRP A 392 13.67 10.05 -11.71
N PHE A 393 13.26 11.24 -12.10
CA PHE A 393 12.02 11.83 -11.64
C PHE A 393 11.28 12.48 -12.80
N ASP A 394 10.05 12.01 -13.06
CA ASP A 394 9.18 12.57 -14.07
C ASP A 394 7.75 12.70 -13.53
N CYS A 395 7.20 13.92 -13.59
CA CYS A 395 5.82 14.23 -13.23
C CYS A 395 5.12 15.02 -14.34
N SER A 396 5.54 14.85 -15.59
CA SER A 396 4.98 15.55 -16.76
C SER A 396 3.48 15.32 -16.92
N TYR A 397 2.75 16.25 -17.54
CA TYR A 397 1.29 16.17 -17.73
C TYR A 397 0.55 16.03 -16.39
N ASN A 398 0.77 16.99 -15.51
CA ASN A 398 0.08 17.17 -14.23
C ASN A 398 -0.29 18.65 -14.05
N THR A 399 -0.93 19.00 -12.95
CA THR A 399 -1.32 20.38 -12.65
C THR A 399 -0.44 21.05 -11.59
N ILE A 400 0.71 20.44 -11.25
CA ILE A 400 1.70 20.91 -10.28
C ILE A 400 2.17 22.32 -10.62
N SER A 401 2.20 23.21 -9.64
CA SER A 401 2.61 24.62 -9.80
C SER A 401 3.94 24.97 -9.14
N GLU A 402 4.39 24.14 -8.19
CA GLU A 402 5.65 24.28 -7.49
C GLU A 402 6.21 22.91 -7.15
N ILE A 403 7.53 22.82 -7.06
CA ILE A 403 8.20 21.61 -6.60
C ILE A 403 9.52 21.96 -5.90
N ASP A 404 9.70 21.42 -4.70
CA ASP A 404 10.94 21.54 -3.95
C ASP A 404 11.85 20.33 -4.22
N LEU A 405 12.99 20.58 -4.85
CA LEU A 405 14.03 19.59 -5.14
C LEU A 405 15.26 19.72 -4.23
N SER A 406 15.20 20.52 -3.17
CA SER A 406 16.34 20.88 -2.32
C SER A 406 17.09 19.67 -1.74
N ASN A 407 16.36 18.59 -1.44
CA ASN A 407 16.91 17.35 -0.87
C ASN A 407 17.22 16.28 -1.94
N ASN A 408 16.80 16.46 -3.20
CA ASN A 408 16.93 15.47 -4.27
C ASN A 408 18.23 15.68 -5.06
N THR A 409 19.36 15.62 -4.36
CA THR A 409 20.70 15.97 -4.91
C THR A 409 21.26 14.97 -5.92
N LYS A 410 20.60 13.82 -6.09
CA LYS A 410 21.02 12.71 -6.96
C LYS A 410 20.27 12.66 -8.29
N ILE A 411 19.38 13.60 -8.57
CA ILE A 411 18.61 13.62 -9.81
C ILE A 411 19.56 13.75 -11.02
N GLU A 412 19.44 12.79 -11.94
CA GLU A 412 20.14 12.75 -13.22
C GLU A 412 19.19 13.08 -14.38
N ASN A 413 17.92 12.68 -14.29
CA ASN A 413 16.89 12.96 -15.27
C ASN A 413 15.68 13.59 -14.58
N LEU A 414 15.33 14.80 -15.01
CA LEU A 414 14.22 15.59 -14.44
C LEU A 414 13.21 15.91 -15.54
N GLY A 415 11.97 15.44 -15.37
CA GLY A 415 10.84 15.74 -16.25
C GLY A 415 9.66 16.35 -15.49
N PHE A 416 9.14 17.44 -16.03
CA PHE A 416 7.91 18.09 -15.55
C PHE A 416 7.26 18.87 -16.70
N SER A 417 7.34 18.35 -17.93
CA SER A 417 6.75 19.02 -19.09
C SER A 417 5.22 19.05 -19.00
N ASN A 418 4.56 20.05 -19.55
CA ASN A 418 3.10 20.22 -19.43
C ASN A 418 2.64 20.24 -17.95
N THR A 419 3.18 21.17 -17.17
CA THR A 419 2.68 21.48 -15.81
C THR A 419 2.43 22.98 -15.65
N ASN A 420 2.17 23.46 -14.44
CA ASN A 420 1.94 24.88 -14.14
C ASN A 420 3.15 25.54 -13.44
N ILE A 421 4.33 24.92 -13.48
CA ILE A 421 5.51 25.41 -12.76
C ILE A 421 5.97 26.76 -13.31
N THR A 422 6.15 27.73 -12.39
CA THR A 422 6.57 29.11 -12.70
C THR A 422 8.04 29.38 -12.40
N SER A 423 8.64 28.61 -11.50
CA SER A 423 10.06 28.67 -11.15
C SER A 423 10.54 27.32 -10.66
N ILE A 424 11.81 27.00 -10.93
CA ILE A 424 12.47 25.78 -10.46
C ILE A 424 13.88 26.12 -9.98
N ASN A 425 14.23 25.69 -8.77
CA ASN A 425 15.56 25.90 -8.22
C ASN A 425 16.45 24.67 -8.46
N LEU A 426 17.45 24.81 -9.34
CA LEU A 426 18.38 23.74 -9.71
C LEU A 426 19.73 23.80 -8.96
N SER A 427 19.87 24.69 -7.97
CA SER A 427 21.14 24.90 -7.26
C SER A 427 21.66 23.66 -6.50
N LYS A 428 20.81 22.66 -6.29
CA LYS A 428 21.13 21.40 -5.61
C LYS A 428 21.17 20.19 -6.54
N GLN A 429 21.22 20.40 -7.86
CA GLN A 429 21.19 19.34 -8.88
C GLN A 429 22.50 19.25 -9.69
N PRO A 430 23.67 18.98 -9.05
CA PRO A 430 24.95 18.90 -9.77
C PRO A 430 25.08 17.65 -10.66
N GLU A 431 24.25 16.64 -10.41
CA GLU A 431 24.24 15.36 -11.15
C GLU A 431 23.33 15.36 -12.37
N LEU A 432 22.59 16.45 -12.62
CA LEU A 432 21.60 16.54 -13.69
C LEU A 432 22.23 16.39 -15.08
N LYS A 433 21.71 15.46 -15.88
CA LYS A 433 22.13 15.14 -17.25
C LYS A 433 21.06 15.52 -18.28
N SER A 434 19.79 15.35 -17.94
CA SER A 434 18.66 15.63 -18.83
C SER A 434 17.59 16.43 -18.11
N PHE A 435 17.14 17.52 -18.75
CA PHE A 435 16.09 18.40 -18.24
C PHE A 435 14.96 18.52 -19.28
N TYR A 436 13.73 18.20 -18.88
CA TYR A 436 12.53 18.24 -19.71
C TYR A 436 11.45 19.11 -19.04
N GLY A 437 11.47 20.40 -19.33
CA GLY A 437 10.56 21.42 -18.78
C GLY A 437 9.73 22.15 -19.84
N ASN A 438 9.37 21.48 -20.94
CA ASN A 438 8.58 22.09 -22.02
C ASN A 438 7.14 22.40 -21.57
N TYR A 439 6.47 23.36 -22.19
CA TYR A 439 5.05 23.66 -21.94
C TYR A 439 4.77 23.97 -20.45
N ASN A 440 5.42 25.00 -19.94
CA ASN A 440 5.30 25.43 -18.54
C ASN A 440 5.11 26.96 -18.47
N LYS A 441 5.25 27.54 -17.27
CA LYS A 441 5.12 28.98 -17.04
C LYS A 441 6.41 29.57 -16.47
N LEU A 442 7.56 28.94 -16.77
CA LEU A 442 8.86 29.35 -16.24
C LEU A 442 9.18 30.79 -16.66
N ILE A 443 9.78 31.54 -15.73
CA ILE A 443 10.18 32.95 -15.95
C ILE A 443 11.69 33.07 -16.15
N ASN A 444 12.46 32.29 -15.40
CA ASN A 444 13.91 32.21 -15.49
C ASN A 444 14.38 30.77 -15.25
N LEU A 445 15.59 30.48 -15.71
CA LEU A 445 16.28 29.22 -15.44
C LEU A 445 17.77 29.43 -15.25
N ASP A 446 18.33 28.75 -14.24
CA ASP A 446 19.76 28.78 -13.96
C ASP A 446 20.32 27.36 -13.89
N PHE A 447 21.19 27.03 -14.85
CA PHE A 447 21.90 25.75 -14.94
C PHE A 447 23.33 25.85 -14.39
N SER A 448 23.73 26.94 -13.73
CA SER A 448 25.13 27.17 -13.28
C SER A 448 25.71 25.99 -12.51
N CYS A 449 24.93 25.34 -11.63
CA CYS A 449 25.36 24.16 -10.86
C CYS A 449 25.34 22.83 -11.63
N CYS A 450 24.64 22.74 -12.76
CA CYS A 450 24.36 21.49 -13.48
C CYS A 450 25.49 21.10 -14.45
N ASN A 451 26.69 20.85 -13.93
CA ASN A 451 27.90 20.64 -14.76
C ASN A 451 27.88 19.39 -15.66
N LYS A 452 27.00 18.42 -15.35
CA LYS A 452 26.84 17.17 -16.11
C LYS A 452 25.73 17.21 -17.15
N ILE A 453 25.06 18.36 -17.33
CA ILE A 453 23.93 18.49 -18.24
C ILE A 453 24.36 18.22 -19.69
N GLN A 454 23.59 17.40 -20.39
CA GLN A 454 23.82 16.97 -21.76
C GLN A 454 22.68 17.40 -22.69
N SER A 455 21.47 17.44 -22.17
CA SER A 455 20.26 17.79 -22.92
C SER A 455 19.36 18.70 -22.09
N VAL A 456 19.01 19.86 -22.66
CA VAL A 456 18.02 20.78 -22.10
C VAL A 456 16.89 20.95 -23.11
N GLN A 457 15.68 20.62 -22.69
CA GLN A 457 14.45 20.90 -23.41
C GLN A 457 13.55 21.76 -22.52
N CYS A 458 13.47 23.04 -22.83
CA CYS A 458 12.66 24.02 -22.11
C CYS A 458 12.02 25.00 -23.10
N SER A 459 11.18 24.46 -23.95
CA SER A 459 10.46 25.19 -24.98
C SER A 459 9.02 25.44 -24.58
N ASP A 460 8.36 26.41 -25.20
CA ASP A 460 6.97 26.80 -24.87
C ASP A 460 6.81 27.18 -23.39
N ASN A 461 7.63 28.13 -22.95
CA ASN A 461 7.50 28.85 -21.69
C ASN A 461 7.35 30.34 -22.02
N PRO A 462 6.13 30.85 -22.26
CA PRO A 462 5.90 32.16 -22.87
C PRO A 462 6.42 33.35 -22.04
N ASN A 463 6.75 33.14 -20.76
CA ASN A 463 7.31 34.16 -19.87
C ASN A 463 8.82 34.00 -19.64
N LEU A 464 9.45 32.95 -20.17
CA LEU A 464 10.86 32.66 -19.97
C LEU A 464 11.69 33.65 -20.79
N ASN A 465 12.32 34.60 -20.11
CA ASN A 465 13.09 35.67 -20.75
C ASN A 465 14.61 35.59 -20.49
N ASP A 466 15.03 34.77 -19.52
CA ASP A 466 16.43 34.58 -19.16
C ASP A 466 16.75 33.11 -18.87
N VAL A 467 17.87 32.65 -19.42
CA VAL A 467 18.40 31.30 -19.22
C VAL A 467 19.91 31.38 -19.04
N ILE A 468 20.35 31.11 -17.82
CA ILE A 468 21.78 31.09 -17.46
C ILE A 468 22.31 29.68 -17.70
N ILE A 469 23.06 29.50 -18.80
CA ILE A 469 23.70 28.22 -19.11
C ILE A 469 25.06 28.11 -18.43
N GLY A 470 25.90 29.15 -18.53
CA GLY A 470 27.28 29.14 -18.05
C GLY A 470 28.18 28.16 -18.82
N LYS A 471 29.33 27.81 -18.25
CA LYS A 471 30.23 26.81 -18.84
C LYS A 471 29.64 25.40 -18.72
N LYS A 472 29.38 24.74 -19.85
CA LYS A 472 28.78 23.40 -19.95
C LYS A 472 29.47 22.56 -21.03
N ASP A 473 30.61 21.98 -20.66
CA ASP A 473 31.41 21.13 -21.54
C ASP A 473 30.65 19.86 -21.99
N SER A 474 29.62 19.42 -21.26
CA SER A 474 28.85 18.21 -21.58
C SER A 474 27.60 18.45 -22.43
N LEU A 475 27.17 19.71 -22.60
CA LEU A 475 25.89 20.03 -23.27
C LEU A 475 25.98 19.77 -24.77
N LYS A 476 25.08 18.93 -25.29
CA LYS A 476 25.00 18.55 -26.71
C LYS A 476 23.73 19.04 -27.39
N VAL A 477 22.63 19.15 -26.64
CA VAL A 477 21.31 19.53 -27.16
C VAL A 477 20.73 20.65 -26.29
N LEU A 478 20.37 21.76 -26.93
CA LEU A 478 19.67 22.87 -26.32
C LEU A 478 18.44 23.23 -27.15
N GLU A 479 17.25 23.02 -26.58
CA GLU A 479 15.96 23.37 -27.17
C GLU A 479 15.19 24.32 -26.26
N VAL A 480 15.09 25.58 -26.68
CA VAL A 480 14.49 26.71 -25.96
C VAL A 480 13.59 27.55 -26.88
N TRP A 481 12.86 26.89 -27.77
CA TRP A 481 11.98 27.53 -28.74
C TRP A 481 10.63 27.97 -28.12
N GLU A 482 9.92 28.89 -28.77
CA GLU A 482 8.64 29.48 -28.26
C GLU A 482 8.77 30.00 -26.82
N ASN A 483 9.77 30.87 -26.60
CA ASN A 483 10.01 31.55 -25.32
C ASN A 483 10.05 33.07 -25.55
N ALA A 484 10.41 33.84 -24.51
CA ALA A 484 10.54 35.29 -24.56
C ALA A 484 12.00 35.77 -24.49
N LEU A 485 12.97 34.93 -24.89
CA LEU A 485 14.39 35.23 -24.77
C LEU A 485 14.80 36.41 -25.66
N THR A 486 15.46 37.41 -25.09
CA THR A 486 16.07 38.54 -25.82
C THR A 486 17.54 38.32 -26.11
N SER A 487 18.19 37.45 -25.34
CA SER A 487 19.58 37.06 -25.49
C SER A 487 19.74 35.58 -25.15
N LEU A 488 20.76 34.94 -25.73
CA LEU A 488 21.11 33.56 -25.43
C LEU A 488 22.64 33.43 -25.44
N ASP A 489 23.25 33.31 -24.27
CA ASP A 489 24.69 33.07 -24.14
C ASP A 489 25.00 31.57 -24.04
N ILE A 490 25.60 31.05 -25.11
CA ILE A 490 26.06 29.67 -25.23
C ILE A 490 27.56 29.59 -25.49
N SER A 491 28.30 30.65 -25.18
CA SER A 491 29.77 30.70 -25.35
C SER A 491 30.51 29.62 -24.56
N GLY A 492 29.91 29.19 -23.44
CA GLY A 492 30.42 28.13 -22.58
C GLY A 492 30.12 26.70 -23.02
N CYS A 493 29.55 26.47 -24.21
CA CYS A 493 29.04 25.17 -24.66
C CYS A 493 29.81 24.62 -25.88
N PRO A 494 31.11 24.29 -25.77
CA PRO A 494 31.95 23.94 -26.93
C PRO A 494 31.54 22.65 -27.64
N ASN A 495 30.83 21.75 -26.95
CA ASN A 495 30.38 20.46 -27.47
C ASN A 495 28.90 20.46 -27.92
N LEU A 496 28.28 21.63 -28.05
CA LEU A 496 26.89 21.75 -28.51
C LEU A 496 26.78 21.27 -29.97
N GLN A 497 25.83 20.38 -30.24
CA GLN A 497 25.60 19.78 -31.57
C GLN A 497 24.27 20.23 -32.18
N ARG A 498 23.25 20.48 -31.35
CA ARG A 498 21.92 20.87 -31.79
C ARG A 498 21.42 22.06 -30.98
N LEU A 499 21.06 23.13 -31.68
CA LEU A 499 20.46 24.33 -31.12
C LEU A 499 19.10 24.59 -31.78
N VAL A 500 18.05 24.63 -30.99
CA VAL A 500 16.69 24.98 -31.42
C VAL A 500 16.19 26.12 -30.53
N CYS A 501 16.11 27.33 -31.06
CA CYS A 501 15.76 28.56 -30.36
C CYS A 501 14.79 29.43 -31.17
N TYR A 502 14.01 28.82 -32.07
CA TYR A 502 13.07 29.55 -32.91
C TYR A 502 11.91 30.14 -32.09
N HIS A 503 11.21 31.14 -32.64
CA HIS A 503 10.12 31.84 -31.94
C HIS A 503 10.58 32.41 -30.58
N ASN A 504 11.55 33.32 -30.66
CA ASN A 504 12.06 34.10 -29.52
C ASN A 504 12.17 35.58 -29.95
N LYS A 505 12.87 36.40 -29.16
CA LYS A 505 13.10 37.83 -29.42
C LYS A 505 14.59 38.15 -29.59
N LEU A 506 15.41 37.18 -29.98
CA LEU A 506 16.85 37.33 -30.11
C LEU A 506 17.19 38.34 -31.22
N SER A 507 17.99 39.36 -30.91
CA SER A 507 18.49 40.33 -31.90
C SER A 507 19.87 39.94 -32.47
N ALA A 508 20.58 39.08 -31.76
CA ALA A 508 21.89 38.56 -32.15
C ALA A 508 22.05 37.12 -31.63
N LEU A 509 22.85 36.33 -32.33
CA LEU A 509 23.19 34.97 -31.93
C LEU A 509 24.66 34.70 -32.26
N ASN A 510 25.50 34.61 -31.23
CA ASN A 510 26.92 34.32 -31.39
C ASN A 510 27.18 32.80 -31.28
N LEU A 511 27.74 32.22 -32.34
CA LEU A 511 28.00 30.79 -32.46
C LEU A 511 29.49 30.43 -32.62
N SER A 512 30.39 31.42 -32.49
CA SER A 512 31.84 31.24 -32.73
C SER A 512 32.50 30.22 -31.80
N ASN A 513 31.94 30.04 -30.60
CA ASN A 513 32.43 29.10 -29.59
C ASN A 513 31.76 27.73 -29.64
N ASN A 514 30.95 27.45 -30.67
CA ASN A 514 30.19 26.22 -30.81
C ASN A 514 30.52 25.51 -32.14
N PRO A 515 31.81 25.15 -32.40
CA PRO A 515 32.26 24.68 -33.71
C PRO A 515 31.69 23.32 -34.12
N LEU A 516 31.17 22.54 -33.16
CA LEU A 516 30.62 21.20 -33.36
C LEU A 516 29.11 21.17 -33.64
N ILE A 517 28.47 22.34 -33.81
CA ILE A 517 27.05 22.39 -34.15
C ILE A 517 26.80 21.78 -35.53
N VAL A 518 25.82 20.87 -35.58
CA VAL A 518 25.35 20.15 -36.76
C VAL A 518 23.97 20.66 -37.20
N GLU A 519 23.13 21.10 -36.27
CA GLU A 519 21.78 21.59 -36.54
C GLU A 519 21.46 22.88 -35.79
N ILE A 520 21.03 23.90 -36.53
CA ILE A 520 20.56 25.19 -36.02
C ILE A 520 19.14 25.43 -36.52
N ASN A 521 18.24 25.71 -35.59
CA ASN A 521 16.97 26.38 -35.88
C ASN A 521 16.83 27.62 -35.00
N CYS A 522 17.01 28.80 -35.61
CA CYS A 522 16.90 30.12 -35.01
C CYS A 522 15.82 30.98 -35.70
N GLY A 523 14.87 30.34 -36.39
CA GLY A 523 13.81 31.05 -37.12
C GLY A 523 12.90 31.89 -36.23
N ALA A 524 12.13 32.81 -36.80
CA ALA A 524 11.19 33.68 -36.07
C ALA A 524 11.84 34.39 -34.86
N ASN A 525 12.88 35.17 -35.15
CA ASN A 525 13.60 36.01 -34.20
C ASN A 525 13.82 37.41 -34.84
N ASN A 526 14.65 38.26 -34.21
CA ASN A 526 15.00 39.59 -34.71
C ASN A 526 16.48 39.67 -35.13
N ILE A 527 17.08 38.57 -35.57
CA ILE A 527 18.52 38.49 -35.87
C ILE A 527 18.82 39.29 -37.14
N VAL A 528 19.79 40.21 -37.07
CA VAL A 528 20.21 41.07 -38.19
C VAL A 528 21.43 40.52 -38.93
N GLU A 529 22.34 39.87 -38.20
CA GLU A 529 23.56 39.27 -38.74
C GLU A 529 23.74 37.88 -38.12
N LEU A 530 24.08 36.90 -38.95
CA LEU A 530 24.34 35.53 -38.52
C LEU A 530 25.67 35.06 -39.09
N ASN A 531 26.71 35.07 -38.26
CA ASN A 531 28.03 34.55 -38.63
C ASN A 531 28.10 33.05 -38.33
N LEU A 532 28.43 32.26 -39.36
CA LEU A 532 28.53 30.80 -39.31
C LEU A 532 29.91 30.28 -39.72
N SER A 533 30.94 31.14 -39.82
CA SER A 533 32.28 30.78 -40.33
C SER A 533 32.97 29.66 -39.54
N ASP A 534 32.69 29.58 -38.23
CA ASP A 534 33.29 28.61 -37.31
C ASP A 534 32.49 27.29 -37.23
N ASN A 535 31.25 27.26 -37.73
CA ASN A 535 30.34 26.10 -37.64
C ASN A 535 30.49 25.19 -38.86
N LYS A 536 31.70 24.67 -39.09
CA LYS A 536 32.05 23.87 -40.29
C LYS A 536 31.35 22.52 -40.36
N GLU A 537 30.85 22.03 -39.22
CA GLU A 537 30.10 20.79 -39.09
C GLU A 537 28.60 20.95 -39.38
N LEU A 538 28.13 22.17 -39.65
CA LEU A 538 26.72 22.48 -39.86
C LEU A 538 26.14 21.74 -41.07
N MET A 539 25.09 20.96 -40.82
CA MET A 539 24.35 20.19 -41.82
C MET A 539 22.94 20.74 -42.06
N LYS A 540 22.31 21.32 -41.03
CA LYS A 540 20.94 21.83 -41.14
C LYS A 540 20.84 23.23 -40.58
N LEU A 541 20.34 24.15 -41.40
CA LEU A 541 20.15 25.55 -41.04
C LEU A 541 18.71 25.98 -41.29
N CYS A 542 18.03 26.44 -40.25
CA CYS A 542 16.79 27.18 -40.33
C CYS A 542 16.96 28.54 -39.63
N CYS A 543 16.96 29.62 -40.41
CA CYS A 543 17.04 31.00 -39.94
C CYS A 543 15.92 31.87 -40.52
N THR A 544 14.77 31.25 -40.81
CA THR A 544 13.61 31.87 -41.44
C THR A 544 13.01 32.98 -40.58
N CYS A 545 12.27 33.92 -41.16
CA CYS A 545 11.56 34.96 -40.41
C CYS A 545 12.48 35.73 -39.44
N ASN A 546 13.55 36.33 -39.97
CA ASN A 546 14.49 37.17 -39.22
C ASN A 546 14.69 38.51 -39.97
N GLN A 547 15.68 39.30 -39.55
CA GLN A 547 16.07 40.57 -40.17
C GLN A 547 17.44 40.47 -40.86
N ILE A 548 17.84 39.27 -41.29
CA ILE A 548 19.18 39.01 -41.83
C ILE A 548 19.35 39.73 -43.17
N THR A 549 20.36 40.60 -43.27
CA THR A 549 20.69 41.32 -44.53
C THR A 549 21.94 40.78 -45.22
N SER A 550 22.73 39.97 -44.55
CA SER A 550 23.94 39.35 -45.11
C SER A 550 24.18 38.00 -44.45
N ILE A 551 24.53 36.99 -45.26
CA ILE A 551 24.89 35.66 -44.78
C ILE A 551 25.96 35.07 -45.71
N ASP A 552 27.04 34.55 -45.12
CA ASP A 552 28.11 33.84 -45.83
C ASP A 552 28.11 32.38 -45.38
N LEU A 553 27.87 31.48 -46.34
CA LEU A 553 27.79 30.04 -46.12
C LEU A 553 28.98 29.28 -46.74
N SER A 554 29.99 29.99 -47.26
CA SER A 554 31.15 29.41 -47.96
C SER A 554 31.99 28.45 -47.08
N SER A 555 31.92 28.61 -45.75
CA SER A 555 32.60 27.75 -44.78
C SER A 555 31.79 26.51 -44.38
N ASN A 556 30.48 26.49 -44.63
CA ASN A 556 29.55 25.46 -44.15
C ASN A 556 29.33 24.38 -45.21
N LYS A 557 30.42 23.72 -45.60
CA LYS A 557 30.45 22.80 -46.74
C LYS A 557 29.57 21.56 -46.59
N LYS A 558 29.14 21.21 -45.38
CA LYS A 558 28.33 20.00 -45.08
C LYS A 558 26.82 20.25 -45.09
N LEU A 559 26.37 21.45 -45.45
CA LEU A 559 24.94 21.81 -45.43
C LEU A 559 24.12 20.93 -46.36
N VAL A 560 23.06 20.32 -45.82
CA VAL A 560 22.14 19.46 -46.58
C VAL A 560 20.67 19.93 -46.55
N ASP A 561 20.27 20.73 -45.56
CA ASP A 561 18.95 21.38 -45.47
C ASP A 561 19.14 22.85 -45.10
N ILE A 562 18.63 23.76 -45.94
CA ILE A 562 18.75 25.21 -45.75
C ILE A 562 17.37 25.86 -45.91
N ARG A 563 16.96 26.59 -44.86
CA ARG A 563 15.74 27.41 -44.82
C ARG A 563 16.08 28.80 -44.32
N MET A 564 16.00 29.78 -45.22
CA MET A 564 16.38 31.18 -44.93
C MET A 564 15.35 32.19 -45.46
N HIS A 565 14.14 31.73 -45.80
CA HIS A 565 13.05 32.57 -46.29
C HIS A 565 12.57 33.60 -45.25
N ILE A 566 11.92 34.67 -45.73
CA ILE A 566 11.40 35.77 -44.91
C ILE A 566 12.56 36.43 -44.14
N ASN A 567 13.56 36.88 -44.91
CA ASN A 567 14.65 37.74 -44.47
C ASN A 567 14.91 38.80 -45.55
N PRO A 568 15.34 40.02 -45.20
CA PRO A 568 15.70 41.07 -46.16
C PRO A 568 17.08 40.83 -46.81
N ILE A 569 17.38 39.61 -47.27
CA ILE A 569 18.67 39.26 -47.89
C ILE A 569 18.70 39.80 -49.34
N PRO A 570 19.67 40.65 -49.71
CA PRO A 570 19.81 41.17 -51.06
C PRO A 570 20.06 40.10 -52.11
N LEU A 571 19.56 40.34 -53.34
CA LEU A 571 19.64 39.40 -54.46
C LEU A 571 21.08 39.01 -54.83
N ASN A 572 22.05 39.92 -54.70
CA ASN A 572 23.46 39.62 -54.98
C ASN A 572 24.05 38.60 -54.00
N ILE A 573 23.62 38.59 -52.74
CA ILE A 573 24.04 37.60 -51.74
C ILE A 573 23.42 36.24 -52.07
N ILE A 574 22.13 36.21 -52.41
CA ILE A 574 21.43 35.00 -52.85
C ILE A 574 22.09 34.42 -54.11
N ASN A 575 22.40 35.24 -55.11
CA ASN A 575 23.06 34.83 -56.34
C ASN A 575 24.48 34.28 -56.09
N LYS A 576 25.25 34.91 -55.19
CA LYS A 576 26.56 34.40 -54.77
C LYS A 576 26.42 33.01 -54.16
N PHE A 577 25.48 32.83 -53.23
CA PHE A 577 25.23 31.53 -52.61
C PHE A 577 24.87 30.46 -53.65
N PHE A 578 24.02 30.78 -54.63
CA PHE A 578 23.70 29.83 -55.71
C PHE A 578 24.92 29.49 -56.57
N ALA A 579 25.78 30.47 -56.88
CA ALA A 579 27.03 30.22 -57.58
C ALA A 579 27.96 29.27 -56.78
N ASP A 580 28.04 29.42 -55.46
CA ASP A 580 28.83 28.55 -54.59
C ASP A 580 28.28 27.10 -54.57
N VAL A 581 26.95 26.93 -54.55
CA VAL A 581 26.31 25.60 -54.67
C VAL A 581 26.59 24.95 -56.03
N LEU A 582 26.41 25.68 -57.14
CA LEU A 582 26.66 25.18 -58.49
C LEU A 582 28.14 24.85 -58.74
N ALA A 583 29.05 25.59 -58.11
CA ALA A 583 30.49 25.33 -58.15
C ALA A 583 30.93 24.15 -57.26
N GLY A 584 30.02 23.52 -56.50
CA GLY A 584 30.32 22.43 -55.58
C GLY A 584 31.13 22.85 -54.36
N VAL A 585 31.12 24.15 -54.00
CA VAL A 585 31.77 24.68 -52.79
C VAL A 585 31.02 24.19 -51.54
N ILE A 586 29.69 24.06 -51.64
CA ILE A 586 28.80 23.51 -50.63
C ILE A 586 28.36 22.11 -51.11
N GLU A 587 28.57 21.07 -50.29
CA GLU A 587 28.11 19.71 -50.62
C GLU A 587 26.60 19.72 -50.77
N ASN A 588 26.15 19.21 -51.91
CA ASN A 588 24.81 19.37 -52.49
C ASN A 588 23.63 19.24 -51.49
N PRO A 589 22.91 20.34 -51.16
CA PRO A 589 21.75 20.27 -50.27
C PRO A 589 20.56 19.58 -50.92
N ARG A 590 20.06 18.50 -50.27
CA ARG A 590 18.92 17.70 -50.74
C ARG A 590 17.58 18.44 -50.66
N VAL A 591 17.50 19.49 -49.84
CA VAL A 591 16.31 20.33 -49.65
C VAL A 591 16.77 21.77 -49.44
N GLY A 592 16.25 22.71 -50.24
CA GLY A 592 16.42 24.15 -50.01
C GLY A 592 15.10 24.89 -50.18
N ILE A 593 14.73 25.71 -49.18
CA ILE A 593 13.56 26.60 -49.23
C ILE A 593 14.00 28.04 -48.99
N ILE A 594 13.90 28.86 -50.03
CA ILE A 594 14.28 30.28 -50.03
C ILE A 594 13.08 31.09 -50.56
N TYR A 595 12.81 32.25 -49.95
CA TYR A 595 11.76 33.18 -50.41
C TYR A 595 12.41 34.48 -50.85
N GLN A 596 12.11 34.90 -52.08
CA GLN A 596 12.52 36.14 -52.69
C GLN A 596 11.73 37.29 -52.06
N GLY A 597 12.39 38.15 -51.29
CA GLY A 597 11.80 39.44 -50.92
C GLY A 597 11.37 40.20 -52.19
N HIS A 598 10.26 40.94 -52.11
CA HIS A 598 9.68 41.71 -53.22
C HIS A 598 10.76 42.39 -54.08
N ASN A 599 10.92 41.92 -55.31
CA ASN A 599 11.68 42.61 -56.35
C ASN A 599 10.67 43.32 -57.27
N PRO A 600 10.50 44.65 -57.20
CA PRO A 600 9.61 45.37 -58.10
C PRO A 600 10.10 45.38 -59.56
N SER A 601 11.31 44.91 -59.84
CA SER A 601 11.90 44.83 -61.18
C SER A 601 12.32 43.39 -61.49
N GLY A 602 11.45 42.63 -62.15
CA GLY A 602 11.64 41.22 -62.54
C GLY A 602 12.75 40.96 -63.57
N GLN A 603 13.99 41.35 -63.27
CA GLN A 603 15.18 40.94 -64.02
C GLN A 603 16.26 40.44 -63.05
N GLY A 604 16.76 39.21 -63.23
CA GLY A 604 18.04 38.81 -62.64
C GLY A 604 18.14 37.46 -61.92
N LEU A 605 17.44 36.40 -62.35
CA LEU A 605 17.73 35.04 -61.87
C LEU A 605 18.04 34.13 -63.08
N LEU A 606 19.33 33.89 -63.34
CA LEU A 606 19.80 33.01 -64.42
C LEU A 606 19.61 31.51 -64.12
N ASP A 607 19.44 31.12 -62.84
CA ASP A 607 19.54 29.70 -62.44
C ASP A 607 18.41 29.20 -61.50
N LYS A 608 17.33 29.99 -61.31
CA LYS A 608 16.17 29.57 -60.49
C LYS A 608 15.53 28.28 -61.04
N GLU A 609 15.36 28.22 -62.36
CA GLU A 609 14.77 27.05 -63.04
C GLU A 609 15.63 25.80 -62.86
N ARG A 610 16.96 25.96 -62.96
CA ARG A 610 17.93 24.87 -62.82
C ARG A 610 17.94 24.26 -61.42
N LEU A 611 17.77 25.08 -60.38
CA LEU A 611 17.72 24.56 -59.00
C LEU A 611 16.41 23.84 -58.67
N ILE A 612 15.30 24.31 -59.25
CA ILE A 612 14.00 23.63 -59.16
C ILE A 612 14.05 22.29 -59.93
N SER A 613 14.61 22.29 -61.14
CA SER A 613 14.68 21.09 -62.00
C SER A 613 15.71 20.06 -61.57
N ASP A 614 16.93 20.50 -61.21
CA ASP A 614 18.07 19.62 -60.99
C ASP A 614 18.15 19.15 -59.53
N TYR A 615 17.58 19.91 -58.58
CA TYR A 615 17.71 19.64 -57.15
C TYR A 615 16.38 19.65 -56.37
N GLY A 616 15.24 19.94 -57.01
CA GLY A 616 13.92 19.89 -56.36
C GLY A 616 13.69 20.98 -55.30
N TRP A 617 14.44 22.09 -55.37
CA TRP A 617 14.33 23.19 -54.42
C TRP A 617 13.02 23.97 -54.59
N ILE A 618 12.54 24.55 -53.49
CA ILE A 618 11.37 25.44 -53.52
C ILE A 618 11.86 26.88 -53.33
N VAL A 619 11.80 27.65 -54.41
CA VAL A 619 12.19 29.07 -54.42
C VAL A 619 10.94 29.91 -54.64
N TYR A 620 10.39 30.44 -53.54
CA TYR A 620 9.20 31.30 -53.56
C TYR A 620 9.52 32.72 -53.99
#